data_AF-A0A972JVU0-F1
#
_entry.id   AF-A0A972JVU0-F1
#
_cell.length_a   1.000
_cell.length_b   1.000
_cell.length_c   1.000
_cell.angle_alpha   90.00
_cell.angle_beta   90.00
_cell.angle_gamma   90.00
#
_symmetry.space_group_name_H-M   'P 1'
#
loop_
_entity.id
_entity.type
_entity.pdbx_description
1 polymer ?
#
loop_
_entity_poly.entity_id
_entity_poly.type
_entity_poly.pdbx_seq_one_letter_code
_entity_poly.pdbx_strand_id
1 'polypeptide(L)'
;MAVVIELQTDATFVILRVSDDGCGFVPTDVTTTSGIGLASMRERAAKLHGKWHIYSAPGQGTSVEVYLPLVPAIPMPSNSNLTNMEGA
;
A
#
# COMPACT_ATOMS: atom_id res chain seq x y z
N MET A 1 6.27 -22.82 -11.37
CA MET A 1 6.22 -21.62 -10.53
C MET A 1 6.44 -20.43 -11.43
N ALA A 2 5.36 -19.74 -11.79
CA ALA A 2 5.36 -18.51 -12.53
C ALA A 2 5.08 -17.34 -11.58
N VAL A 3 5.63 -16.17 -11.92
CA VAL A 3 5.33 -14.92 -11.25
C VAL A 3 4.81 -13.96 -12.31
N VAL A 4 3.67 -13.34 -12.02
CA VAL A 4 3.03 -12.34 -12.88
C VAL A 4 3.09 -11.00 -12.17
N ILE A 5 3.47 -9.96 -12.92
CA ILE A 5 3.50 -8.58 -12.44
C ILE A 5 2.59 -7.78 -13.35
N GLU A 6 1.58 -7.16 -12.76
CA GLU A 6 0.63 -6.31 -13.45
C GLU A 6 0.71 -4.90 -12.88
N LEU A 7 0.81 -3.91 -13.77
CA LEU A 7 0.75 -2.50 -13.41
C LEU A 7 -0.42 -1.87 -14.16
N GLN A 8 -1.35 -1.31 -13.40
CA GLN A 8 -2.52 -0.62 -13.90
C GLN A 8 -2.59 0.77 -13.30
N THR A 9 -3.33 1.65 -13.96
CA THR A 9 -3.55 3.02 -13.49
C THR A 9 -4.98 3.40 -13.79
N ASP A 10 -5.64 4.05 -12.84
CA ASP A 10 -6.90 4.74 -13.07
C ASP A 10 -6.71 6.26 -12.88
N ALA A 11 -7.79 7.03 -12.75
CA ALA A 11 -7.71 8.49 -12.58
C ALA A 11 -7.10 8.92 -11.22
N THR A 12 -7.06 8.03 -10.24
CA THR A 12 -6.73 8.32 -8.83
C THR A 12 -5.53 7.53 -8.34
N PHE A 13 -5.33 6.30 -8.83
CA PHE A 13 -4.33 5.38 -8.30
C PHE A 13 -3.47 4.74 -9.39
N VAL A 14 -2.21 4.45 -9.01
CA VAL A 14 -1.39 3.41 -9.61
C VAL A 14 -1.59 2.13 -8.80
N ILE A 15 -1.89 1.03 -9.48
CA ILE A 15 -2.20 -0.27 -8.89
C ILE A 15 -1.14 -1.26 -9.38
N LEU A 16 -0.33 -1.77 -8.46
CA LEU A 16 0.64 -2.84 -8.72
C LEU A 16 0.12 -4.14 -8.11
N ARG A 17 0.03 -5.19 -8.92
CA ARG A 17 -0.23 -6.56 -8.46
C ARG A 17 0.97 -7.45 -8.78
N VAL A 18 1.43 -8.20 -7.78
CA VAL A 18 2.43 -9.26 -7.94
C VAL A 18 1.80 -10.55 -7.49
N SER A 19 1.73 -11.55 -8.37
CA SER A 19 1.12 -12.84 -8.09
C SER A 19 2.04 -13.99 -8.46
N ASP A 20 2.07 -15.03 -7.64
CA ASP A 20 2.73 -16.30 -7.94
C ASP A 20 1.77 -17.47 -7.77
N ASP A 21 2.03 -18.56 -8.50
CA ASP A 21 1.29 -19.84 -8.43
C ASP A 21 1.97 -20.85 -7.49
N GLY A 22 2.69 -20.37 -6.48
CA GLY A 22 3.42 -21.19 -5.53
C GLY A 22 2.55 -21.85 -4.45
N CYS A 23 3.20 -22.30 -3.38
CA CYS A 23 2.53 -23.06 -2.32
C CYS A 23 1.55 -22.23 -1.48
N GLY A 24 1.61 -20.90 -1.53
CA GLY A 24 0.82 -20.02 -0.67
C GLY A 24 1.02 -20.25 0.84
N PHE A 25 0.33 -19.47 1.66
CA PHE A 25 0.39 -19.53 3.12
C PHE A 25 -0.84 -18.87 3.76
N VAL A 26 -0.99 -19.01 5.08
CA VAL A 26 -2.09 -18.36 5.81
C VAL A 26 -1.68 -16.92 6.19
N PRO A 27 -2.39 -15.86 5.73
CA PRO A 27 -1.94 -14.48 5.89
C PRO A 27 -1.95 -13.94 7.34
N THR A 28 -2.61 -14.62 8.29
CA THR A 28 -2.59 -14.19 9.70
C THR A 28 -1.20 -14.28 10.33
N ASP A 29 -0.28 -15.01 9.70
CA ASP A 29 1.15 -15.03 10.05
C ASP A 29 1.91 -13.77 9.60
N VAL A 30 1.30 -12.86 8.84
CA VAL A 30 2.00 -11.70 8.27
C VAL A 30 2.28 -10.60 9.31
N THR A 31 1.59 -10.57 10.44
CA THR A 31 1.93 -9.64 11.54
C THR A 31 3.07 -10.11 12.42
N THR A 32 3.37 -11.42 12.40
CA THR A 32 4.23 -12.08 13.40
C THR A 32 5.40 -12.83 12.77
N THR A 33 5.30 -13.18 11.49
CA THR A 33 6.18 -14.14 10.79
C THR A 33 6.53 -13.68 9.36
N SER A 34 6.17 -12.46 8.97
CA SER A 34 6.49 -11.95 7.64
C SER A 34 7.99 -11.69 7.50
N GLY A 35 8.63 -12.29 6.48
CA GLY A 35 10.01 -11.96 6.11
C GLY A 35 10.17 -10.48 5.69
N ILE A 36 11.43 -10.01 5.66
CA ILE A 36 11.81 -8.61 5.40
C ILE A 36 11.15 -8.04 4.13
N GLY A 37 10.90 -8.88 3.11
CA GLY A 37 10.26 -8.47 1.86
C GLY A 37 8.84 -7.89 2.04
N LEU A 38 7.92 -8.64 2.64
CA LEU A 38 6.53 -8.19 2.82
C LEU A 38 6.44 -6.98 3.76
N ALA A 39 7.25 -6.97 4.82
CA ALA A 39 7.34 -5.83 5.74
C ALA A 39 7.80 -4.56 5.00
N SER A 40 8.83 -4.66 4.16
CA SER A 40 9.32 -3.53 3.36
C SER A 40 8.29 -3.07 2.32
N MET A 41 7.55 -3.97 1.68
CA MET A 41 6.49 -3.60 0.73
C MET A 41 5.38 -2.80 1.43
N ARG A 42 4.91 -3.28 2.59
CA ARG A 42 3.91 -2.57 3.41
C ARG A 42 4.39 -1.19 3.85
N GLU A 43 5.63 -1.10 4.34
CA GLU A 43 6.22 0.16 4.78
C GLU A 43 6.35 1.17 3.62
N ARG A 44 6.80 0.72 2.45
CA ARG A 44 6.94 1.58 1.26
C ARG A 44 5.58 2.07 0.76
N ALA A 45 4.56 1.22 0.75
CA ALA A 45 3.20 1.63 0.42
C ALA A 45 2.70 2.70 1.39
N ALA A 46 2.89 2.50 2.70
CA ALA A 46 2.49 3.45 3.73
C ALA A 46 3.22 4.81 3.61
N LYS A 47 4.53 4.82 3.31
CA LYS A 47 5.31 6.05 3.07
C LYS A 47 4.79 6.90 1.91
N LEU A 48 4.11 6.27 0.96
CA LEU A 48 3.51 6.92 -0.20
C LEU A 48 2.00 7.17 -0.02
N HIS A 49 1.50 7.06 1.22
CA HIS A 49 0.07 7.19 1.56
C HIS A 49 -0.83 6.22 0.77
N GLY A 50 -0.27 5.07 0.40
CA GLY A 50 -0.94 4.02 -0.34
C GLY A 50 -1.62 2.99 0.54
N LYS A 51 -2.36 2.10 -0.11
CA LYS A 51 -2.94 0.89 0.49
C LYS A 51 -2.15 -0.34 0.06
N TRP A 52 -2.16 -1.35 0.90
CA TRP A 52 -1.46 -2.60 0.67
C TRP A 52 -2.36 -3.75 1.13
N HIS A 53 -2.47 -4.77 0.29
CA HIS A 53 -3.25 -5.98 0.57
C HIS A 53 -2.45 -7.22 0.17
N ILE A 54 -2.67 -8.30 0.91
CA ILE A 54 -2.12 -9.62 0.59
C ILE A 54 -3.22 -10.66 0.62
N TYR A 55 -3.22 -11.51 -0.38
CA TYR A 55 -4.11 -12.65 -0.55
C TYR A 55 -3.24 -13.87 -0.71
N SER A 56 -3.38 -14.84 0.19
CA SER A 56 -2.66 -16.11 0.09
C SER A 56 -3.47 -17.18 0.79
N ALA A 57 -3.36 -18.40 0.29
CA ALA A 57 -3.85 -19.59 0.95
C ALA A 57 -3.00 -20.79 0.53
N PRO A 58 -2.81 -21.81 1.40
CA PRO A 58 -2.09 -23.02 1.04
C PRO A 58 -2.65 -23.66 -0.25
N GLY A 59 -1.76 -23.88 -1.22
CA GLY A 59 -2.06 -24.44 -2.54
C GLY A 59 -2.70 -23.47 -3.55
N GLN A 60 -2.86 -22.19 -3.21
CA GLN A 60 -3.49 -21.18 -4.09
C GLN A 60 -2.52 -20.08 -4.55
N GLY A 61 -1.23 -20.21 -4.24
CA GLY A 61 -0.26 -19.16 -4.51
C GLY A 61 -0.39 -17.95 -3.59
N THR A 62 0.19 -16.84 -4.00
CA THR A 62 0.16 -15.56 -3.28
C THR A 62 -0.07 -14.42 -4.25
N SER A 63 -0.83 -13.41 -3.82
CA SER A 63 -1.00 -12.15 -4.54
C SER A 63 -0.83 -10.98 -3.58
N VAL A 64 -0.01 -10.01 -3.96
CA VAL A 64 0.20 -8.75 -3.26
C VAL A 64 -0.31 -7.62 -4.14
N GLU A 65 -1.15 -6.76 -3.58
CA GLU A 65 -1.68 -5.58 -4.25
C GLU A 65 -1.27 -4.30 -3.54
N VAL A 66 -0.84 -3.31 -4.31
CA VAL A 66 -0.45 -1.99 -3.82
C VAL A 66 -1.19 -0.92 -4.60
N TYR A 67 -1.85 -0.01 -3.89
CA TYR A 67 -2.57 1.12 -4.45
C TYR A 67 -1.88 2.40 -4.01
N LEU A 68 -1.27 3.13 -4.94
CA LEU A 68 -0.58 4.39 -4.65
C LEU A 68 -1.35 5.56 -5.29
N PRO A 69 -1.66 6.64 -4.55
CA PRO A 69 -2.28 7.82 -5.14
C PRO A 69 -1.42 8.42 -6.26
N LEU A 70 -2.03 8.77 -7.40
CA LEU A 70 -1.37 9.42 -8.53
C LEU A 70 -0.97 10.86 -8.24
N VAL A 71 -1.81 11.56 -7.46
CA VAL A 71 -1.51 12.89 -6.95
C VAL A 71 -1.29 12.75 -5.45
N PRO A 72 -0.11 13.11 -4.92
CA PRO A 72 0.07 13.16 -3.48
C PRO A 72 -1.01 14.06 -2.89
N ALA A 73 -1.74 13.58 -1.88
CA ALA A 73 -2.63 14.45 -1.13
C ALA A 73 -1.78 15.60 -0.59
N ILE A 74 -1.89 16.78 -1.19
CA ILE A 74 -1.27 17.99 -0.65
C ILE A 74 -1.96 18.20 0.70
N PRO A 75 -1.25 18.08 1.84
CA PRO A 75 -1.87 18.39 3.12
C PRO A 75 -2.29 19.86 3.03
N MET A 76 -3.59 20.13 3.08
CA MET A 76 -4.04 21.52 3.18
C MET A 76 -3.40 22.12 4.44
N PRO A 77 -2.71 23.27 4.34
CA PRO A 77 -2.19 23.92 5.52
C PRO A 77 -3.36 24.23 6.46
N SER A 78 -3.28 23.71 7.69
CA SER A 78 -4.23 24.05 8.75
C SER A 78 -4.09 25.54 9.06
N ASN A 79 -5.06 26.35 8.62
CA ASN A 79 -5.10 27.77 8.97
C ASN A 79 -5.44 27.92 10.46
N SER A 80 -4.41 27.94 11.31
CA SER A 80 -4.53 28.21 12.75
C SER A 80 -4.08 29.62 13.17
N ASN A 81 -3.91 30.56 12.23
CA ASN A 81 -3.47 31.95 12.53
C ASN A 81 -4.40 33.02 11.95
N LEU A 82 -5.66 33.07 12.42
CA LEU A 82 -6.58 34.19 12.15
C LEU A 82 -7.11 34.88 13.43
N THR A 83 -6.47 34.70 14.59
CA THR A 83 -6.95 35.32 15.85
C THR A 83 -6.16 36.52 16.37
N ASN A 84 -5.08 36.97 15.71
CA ASN A 84 -4.29 38.11 16.22
C ASN A 84 -4.11 39.23 15.19
N MET A 85 -5.19 39.83 14.69
CA MET A 85 -5.16 41.19 14.12
C MET A 85 -6.55 41.86 14.19
N GLU A 86 -7.00 42.17 15.40
CA GLU A 86 -7.82 43.38 15.63
C GLU A 86 -7.17 44.12 16.80
N GLY A 87 -6.24 45.00 16.47
CA GLY A 87 -5.79 46.04 17.38
C GLY A 87 -6.67 47.27 17.24
N ALA A 88 -7.05 47.86 18.38
CA ALA A 88 -7.23 49.29 18.60
C ALA A 88 -7.44 49.53 20.10
#